data_AF-A0A5N8WTZ4-F1
#
_entry.id   AF-A0A5N8WTZ4-F1
#
_cell.length_a   1.000
_cell.length_b   1.000
_cell.length_c   1.000
_cell.angle_alpha   90.00
_cell.angle_beta   90.00
_cell.angle_gamma   90.00
#
_symmetry.space_group_name_H-M   'P 1'
#
loop_
_entity.id
_entity.type
_entity.pdbx_description
1 polymer ?
#
loop_
_entity_poly.entity_id
_entity_poly.type
_entity_poly.pdbx_seq_one_letter_code
_entity_poly.pdbx_strand_id
1 'polypeptide(L)' 'MHELAWQKSTYSAEAANCLYVAAAPTGAVHLRESDEPDTILTTTPAPLHSLIRTLKTLPPERA' A
#
# COMPACT_ATOMS: atom_id res chain seq x y z
N MET A 1 -6.66 6.09 -20.14
CA MET A 1 -6.29 5.54 -18.81
C MET A 1 -4.88 5.99 -18.54
N HIS A 2 -4.63 6.78 -17.49
CA HIS A 2 -3.25 7.10 -17.11
C HIS A 2 -2.63 5.83 -16.52
N GLU A 3 -1.49 5.42 -17.06
CA GLU A 3 -0.73 4.31 -16.51
C GLU A 3 -0.24 4.70 -15.10
N LEU A 4 -0.62 3.89 -14.11
CA LEU A 4 -0.22 4.13 -12.72
C LEU A 4 1.25 3.75 -12.55
N ALA A 5 2.07 4.69 -12.09
CA ALA A 5 3.45 4.42 -11.71
C ALA A 5 3.49 3.68 -10.36
N TRP A 6 3.48 2.35 -10.42
CA TRP A 6 3.52 1.49 -9.23
C TRP A 6 4.91 1.44 -8.62
N GLN A 7 4.99 1.70 -7.32
CA GLN A 7 6.20 1.54 -6.52
C GLN A 7 6.04 0.33 -5.59
N LYS A 8 6.98 -0.62 -5.66
CA LYS A 8 7.08 -1.74 -4.72
C LYS A 8 7.62 -1.25 -3.38
N SER A 9 7.03 -1.70 -2.27
CA SER A 9 7.53 -1.43 -0.93
C SER A 9 8.92 -2.08 -0.71
N THR A 10 9.83 -1.34 -0.09
CA THR A 10 11.17 -1.83 0.28
C THR A 10 11.15 -2.87 1.40
N TYR A 11 10.02 -3.02 2.10
CA TYR A 11 9.81 -4.06 3.12
C TYR A 11 9.28 -5.38 2.52
N SER A 12 9.11 -5.45 1.20
CA SER A 12 8.71 -6.67 0.53
C SER A 12 9.90 -7.62 0.41
N ALA A 13 9.94 -8.64 1.28
CA ALA A 13 10.95 -9.70 1.25
C ALA A 13 10.76 -10.64 0.03
N GLU A 14 11.63 -11.64 -0.09
CA GLU A 14 11.69 -12.54 -1.24
C GLU A 14 10.48 -13.49 -1.37
N ALA A 15 9.67 -13.67 -0.32
CA ALA A 15 8.85 -14.87 -0.17
C ALA A 15 7.32 -14.73 -0.30
N ALA A 16 6.75 -13.53 -0.56
CA ALA A 16 5.36 -13.23 -0.99
C ALA A 16 4.81 -11.94 -0.34
N ASN A 17 3.56 -11.59 -0.67
CA ASN A 17 2.79 -10.47 -0.10
C ASN A 17 3.46 -9.11 -0.33
N CYS A 18 4.05 -8.91 -1.51
CA CYS A 18 4.70 -7.65 -1.84
C CYS A 18 3.65 -6.57 -2.01
N LEU A 19 3.75 -5.49 -1.24
CA LEU A 19 2.85 -4.34 -1.38
C LEU A 19 3.36 -3.36 -2.44
N TYR A 20 2.43 -2.88 -3.27
CA TYR A 20 2.65 -1.85 -4.27
C TYR A 20 1.74 -0.66 -4.00
N VAL A 21 2.26 0.54 -4.23
CA VAL A 21 1.53 1.79 -4.06
C VAL A 21 1.67 2.64 -5.33
N ALA A 22 0.60 3.30 -5.75
CA ALA A 22 0.64 4.28 -6.83
C ALA A 22 -0.20 5.52 -6.47
N ALA A 23 0.33 6.71 -6.76
CA ALA A 23 -0.43 7.95 -6.69
C ALA A 23 -1.09 8.23 -8.04
N ALA A 24 -2.38 8.58 -8.04
CA ALA A 24 -3.09 9.01 -9.22
C ALA A 24 -3.08 10.54 -9.34
N PRO A 25 -3.12 11.10 -10.57
CA PRO A 25 -3.25 12.55 -10.77
C PRO A 25 -4.50 13.17 -10.11
N THR A 26 -5.51 12.36 -9.83
CA THR A 26 -6.75 12.76 -9.15
C THR A 26 -6.59 12.93 -7.63
N GLY A 27 -5.42 12.64 -7.07
CA GLY A 27 -5.16 12.68 -5.63
C GLY A 27 -5.52 11.39 -4.89
N ALA A 28 -6.00 10.36 -5.61
CA ALA A 28 -6.20 9.03 -5.06
C ALA A 28 -4.86 8.30 -4.88
N VAL A 29 -4.83 7.40 -3.90
CA VAL A 29 -3.74 6.44 -3.70
C VAL A 29 -4.31 5.04 -3.93
N HIS A 30 -3.63 4.27 -4.75
CA HIS A 30 -3.96 2.88 -5.04
C HIS A 30 -2.95 1.97 -4.34
N LEU A 31 -3.45 0.91 -3.73
CA LEU A 31 -2.66 -0.16 -3.14
C LEU A 31 -3.06 -1.49 -3.77
N ARG A 32 -2.08 -2.37 -3.97
CA ARG A 32 -2.30 -3.76 -4.39
C ARG A 32 -1.19 -4.67 -3.88
N GLU A 33 -1.46 -5.97 -3.87
CA GLU A 33 -0.50 -7.01 -3.51
C GLU A 33 0.01 -7.73 -4.75
N SER A 34 1.14 -8.44 -4.64
CA SER A 34 1.71 -9.21 -5.75
C SER A 34 0.82 -10.35 -6.22
N ASP A 35 0.13 -10.99 -5.28
CA ASP A 35 -0.56 -12.26 -5.53
C ASP A 35 -1.97 -12.03 -6.08
N GLU A 36 -2.54 -10.85 -5.80
CA GLU A 36 -3.82 -10.38 -6.32
C GLU A 36 -3.66 -9.00 -6.99
N PRO A 37 -2.94 -8.90 -8.13
CA PRO A 37 -2.58 -7.62 -8.75
C PRO A 37 -3.77 -6.84 -9.32
N ASP A 38 -4.91 -7.50 -9.51
CA ASP A 38 -6.16 -6.94 -10.01
C ASP A 38 -7.06 -6.41 -8.87
N THR A 39 -6.79 -6.81 -7.63
CA THR A 39 -7.49 -6.31 -6.44
C THR A 39 -6.84 -5.01 -5.99
N ILE A 40 -7.45 -3.88 -6.37
CA ILE A 40 -6.92 -2.54 -6.07
C ILE A 40 -7.74 -1.87 -4.97
N LEU A 41 -7.10 -1.62 -3.82
CA LEU A 41 -7.65 -0.76 -2.79
C LEU A 41 -7.41 0.70 -3.16
N THR A 42 -8.48 1.50 -3.16
CA THR A 42 -8.40 2.95 -3.43
C THR A 42 -8.63 3.72 -2.14
N THR A 43 -7.74 4.67 -1.85
CA THR A 43 -7.82 5.55 -0.68
C THR A 43 -7.31 6.95 -1.02
N THR A 44 -7.13 7.80 -0.02
CA THR A 44 -6.46 9.11 -0.16
C THR A 44 -5.26 9.18 0.79
N PRO A 45 -4.36 10.18 0.64
CA PRO A 45 -3.19 10.28 1.49
C PRO A 45 -3.49 10.38 2.99
N ALA A 46 -4.58 11.03 3.39
CA ALA A 46 -4.90 11.27 4.80
C ALA A 46 -5.29 9.98 5.56
N PRO A 47 -6.26 9.16 5.10
CA PRO A 47 -6.55 7.86 5.71
C PRO A 47 -5.35 6.92 5.70
N LEU A 48 -4.59 6.86 4.61
CA LEU A 48 -3.39 6.01 4.53
C LEU A 48 -2.32 6.45 5.55
N HIS A 49 -2.09 7.76 5.68
CA HIS A 49 -1.19 8.30 6.70
C HIS A 49 -1.64 7.91 8.11
N SER A 50 -2.93 8.05 8.41
CA SER A 50 -3.48 7.67 9.71
C SER A 50 -3.29 6.18 9.99
N LEU A 51 -3.56 5.31 9.00
CA LEU A 51 -3.36 3.87 9.13
C LEU A 51 -1.90 3.54 9.47
N ILE A 52 -0.94 4.06 8.70
CA ILE A 52 0.49 3.82 8.91
C ILE A 52 0.92 4.30 10.30
N ARG A 53 0.45 5.46 10.74
CA ARG A 53 0.75 6.01 12.07
C ARG A 53 0.23 5.10 13.17
N THR A 54 -1.03 4.65 13.06
CA THR A 54 -1.63 3.74 14.04
C THR A 54 -0.86 2.42 14.10
N LEU A 55 -0.60 1.78 12.96
CA LEU A 55 0.14 0.52 12.90
C LEU A 55 1.54 0.60 13.52
N LYS A 56 2.25 1.72 13.32
CA LYS A 56 3.57 1.94 13.93
C LYS A 56 3.54 2.15 15.44
N THR A 57 2.39 2.57 16.00
CA THR A 57 2.22 2.78 17.44
C THR A 57 1.66 1.57 18.16
N LEU A 58 1.13 0.59 17.43
CA LEU A 58 0.70 -0.66 18.03
C LEU A 58 1.94 -1.39 18.55
N PRO A 59 1.94 -1.85 19.81
CA PRO A 59 2.96 -2.79 20.25
C PRO A 59 2.91 -4.00 19.30
N PRO A 60 4.05 -4.61 18.96
CA PRO A 60 4.01 -5.88 18.26
C PRO A 60 3.13 -6.79 19.09
N GLU A 61 2.01 -7.23 18.52
CA GLU A 61 1.24 -8.29 19.14
C GLU A 61 2.21 -9.43 19.44
N ARG A 62 2.12 -10.00 20.64
CA ARG A 62 2.93 -11.16 21.02
C ARG A 62 2.73 -12.23 19.95
N ALA A 63 3.70 -12.33 19.04
CA ALA A 63 3.88 -13.46 18.15
C ALA A 63 4.11 -14.73 18.97
#